data_AF-A0A2U1YVK9-F1
#
_entry.id   AF-A0A2U1YVK9-F1
#
_cell.length_a   1.000
_cell.length_b   1.000
_cell.length_c   1.000
_cell.angle_alpha   90.00
_cell.angle_beta   90.00
_cell.angle_gamma   90.00
#
_symmetry.space_group_name_H-M   'P 1'
#
loop_
_entity.id
_entity.type
_entity.pdbx_description
1 polymer ?
#
loop_
_entity_poly.entity_id
_entity_poly.type
_entity_poly.pdbx_seq_one_letter_code
_entity_poly.pdbx_strand_id
1 'polypeptide(L)'
;MVQSVYSNAWASLTGKTGTTAATQLFSSKAAPTPSASTPAASAGDTVSVSKLGKALTGLAAKAFEHLDSDSKKQLEGLVESGRVSADDAVKGLRSLAKSALFNRFIGEAPVTAEEAEAGAKGRAISERRLAAMKAGPPQDMRDAMRDLVQLTDAKNNGTVSKEDADAKTAEIGKRLRAGSAQMAQAVSQEDSEEEHRLLNVVFGSKANRFADVDFGEDDHETRTTTNKIQSKDEIDAEERLFAAGFDLRTNALSRFAADYDIPGLGKKAMPPWKYMGPISK
;
A
#
# COMPACT_ATOMS: atom_id res chain seq x y z
N MET A 1 11.74 1.77 -2.68
CA MET A 1 10.64 2.06 -3.64
C MET A 1 9.60 0.94 -3.80
N VAL A 2 9.47 -0.01 -2.86
CA VAL A 2 8.39 -1.03 -2.88
C VAL A 2 7.18 -0.61 -2.03
N GLN A 3 7.35 0.36 -1.11
CA GLN A 3 6.25 0.92 -0.30
C GLN A 3 5.26 1.79 -1.10
N SER A 4 5.70 2.44 -2.18
CA SER A 4 4.89 3.42 -2.92
C SER A 4 3.81 2.82 -3.82
N VAL A 5 3.91 1.54 -4.18
CA VAL A 5 2.93 0.91 -5.08
C VAL A 5 1.71 0.42 -4.31
N TYR A 6 1.89 0.03 -3.04
CA TYR A 6 0.83 -0.57 -2.23
C TYR A 6 -0.06 0.45 -1.49
N SER A 7 0.47 1.61 -1.08
CA SER A 7 -0.38 2.69 -0.53
C SER A 7 -1.38 3.24 -1.56
N ASN A 8 -1.04 3.23 -2.84
CA ASN A 8 -1.91 3.74 -3.91
C ASN A 8 -3.08 2.80 -4.25
N ALA A 9 -2.88 1.48 -4.16
CA ALA A 9 -3.96 0.51 -4.32
C ALA A 9 -5.00 0.67 -3.20
N TRP A 10 -4.54 0.92 -1.97
CA TRP A 10 -5.37 1.17 -0.79
C TRP A 10 -6.16 2.49 -0.85
N ALA A 11 -5.52 3.61 -1.21
CA ALA A 11 -6.19 4.93 -1.28
C ALA A 11 -7.32 4.97 -2.34
N SER A 12 -7.21 4.15 -3.39
CA SER A 12 -8.23 4.09 -4.45
C SER A 12 -9.53 3.38 -4.02
N LEU A 13 -9.48 2.52 -3.00
CA LEU A 13 -10.64 1.75 -2.52
C LEU A 13 -11.41 2.44 -1.39
N THR A 14 -10.73 3.26 -0.57
CA THR A 14 -11.37 4.00 0.54
C THR A 14 -11.81 5.42 0.15
N GLY A 15 -11.34 5.93 -0.99
CA GLY A 15 -11.53 7.32 -1.44
C GLY A 15 -12.79 7.61 -2.27
N LYS A 16 -13.87 6.84 -2.19
CA LYS A 16 -15.11 7.12 -2.94
C LYS A 16 -16.31 7.39 -2.03
N THR A 17 -16.33 8.59 -1.44
CA THR A 17 -17.49 9.49 -1.39
C THR A 17 -17.06 10.90 -0.97
N GLY A 18 -17.23 11.89 -1.86
CA GLY A 18 -17.63 13.25 -1.49
C GLY A 18 -16.55 14.28 -1.11
N THR A 19 -16.09 15.03 -2.11
CA THR A 19 -15.79 16.47 -2.04
C THR A 19 -16.91 17.17 -1.24
N THR A 20 -16.70 18.04 -0.23
CA THR A 20 -16.17 19.41 -0.27
C THR A 20 -16.23 19.99 1.15
N ALA A 21 -15.31 20.92 1.47
CA ALA A 21 -15.44 21.99 2.47
C ALA A 21 -15.60 21.64 3.97
N ALA A 22 -14.67 22.12 4.79
CA ALA A 22 -14.87 23.38 5.53
C ALA A 22 -13.78 23.56 6.59
N THR A 23 -12.96 24.57 6.33
CA THR A 23 -12.18 25.33 7.27
C THR A 23 -13.03 25.86 8.45
N GLN A 24 -12.36 26.07 9.58
CA GLN A 24 -12.74 26.93 10.72
C GLN A 24 -13.66 26.36 11.81
N LEU A 25 -13.48 26.96 13.00
CA LEU A 25 -14.29 26.91 14.24
C LEU A 25 -13.74 25.92 15.30
N PHE A 26 -13.13 26.29 16.43
CA PHE A 26 -12.86 27.56 17.12
C PHE A 26 -11.68 27.37 18.08
N SER A 27 -10.88 28.40 18.25
CA SER A 27 -9.96 28.56 19.38
C SER A 27 -10.36 29.85 20.11
N SER A 28 -10.82 29.72 21.36
CA SER A 28 -10.63 30.71 22.42
C SER A 28 -11.31 30.22 23.71
N LYS A 29 -10.53 30.03 24.77
CA LYS A 29 -10.61 30.81 26.02
C LYS A 29 -9.81 30.11 27.14
N ALA A 30 -9.03 30.91 27.85
CA ALA A 30 -8.03 30.51 28.84
C ALA A 30 -8.60 30.21 30.24
N ALA A 31 -7.89 29.30 30.95
CA ALA A 31 -7.65 29.17 32.40
C ALA A 31 -8.87 29.03 33.36
N PRO A 32 -8.75 28.38 34.55
CA PRO A 32 -7.62 28.53 35.50
C PRO A 32 -7.07 27.25 36.14
N THR A 33 -5.86 27.42 36.70
CA THR A 33 -5.16 26.58 37.67
C THR A 33 -5.97 26.27 38.93
N PRO A 34 -5.62 25.19 39.64
CA PRO A 34 -5.20 25.39 41.03
C PRO A 34 -3.90 24.65 41.42
N SER A 35 -3.26 25.20 42.44
CA SER A 35 -1.96 24.88 43.01
C SER A 35 -1.87 23.57 43.80
N ALA A 36 -0.63 23.06 43.83
CA ALA A 36 0.08 22.43 44.95
C ALA A 36 -0.42 21.10 45.55
N SER A 37 0.43 20.08 45.44
CA SER A 37 1.05 19.46 46.62
C SER A 37 2.14 18.48 46.19
N THR A 38 3.39 18.83 46.49
CA THR A 38 4.51 17.89 46.50
C THR A 38 4.47 17.12 47.83
N PRO A 39 4.62 15.79 47.82
CA PRO A 39 5.29 15.11 48.91
C PRO A 39 6.57 14.44 48.43
N ALA A 40 7.49 14.36 49.39
CA ALA A 40 8.88 14.00 49.28
C ALA A 40 9.13 12.56 48.81
N ALA A 41 10.31 12.39 48.23
CA ALA A 41 10.87 11.15 47.74
C ALA A 41 10.92 10.04 48.80
N SER A 42 10.51 8.83 48.40
CA SER A 42 11.06 7.60 48.93
C SER A 42 11.75 6.88 47.78
N ALA A 43 13.05 6.64 47.94
CA ALA A 43 13.88 5.88 47.03
C ALA A 43 13.49 4.40 47.11
N GLY A 44 12.50 4.00 46.31
CA GLY A 44 12.34 2.64 45.85
C GLY A 44 12.88 2.55 44.43
N ASP A 45 13.52 1.45 44.09
CA ASP A 45 14.01 1.11 42.76
C ASP A 45 12.81 0.97 41.80
N THR A 46 12.22 2.10 41.42
CA THR A 46 11.14 2.17 40.46
C THR A 46 11.81 2.21 39.09
N VAL A 47 11.78 1.08 38.39
CA VAL A 47 11.85 1.08 36.93
C VAL A 47 10.77 2.07 36.48
N SER A 48 11.16 3.28 36.11
CA SER A 48 10.23 4.29 35.62
C SER A 48 9.75 3.82 34.26
N VAL A 49 8.70 3.01 34.26
CA VAL A 49 8.06 2.55 33.03
C VAL A 49 7.62 3.80 32.28
N SER A 50 8.19 4.02 31.09
CA SER A 50 7.94 5.17 30.24
C SER A 50 6.42 5.33 30.00
N LYS A 51 5.94 6.56 29.74
CA LYS A 51 4.51 6.81 29.50
C LYS A 51 3.97 5.90 28.38
N LEU A 52 4.81 5.60 27.40
CA LEU A 52 4.55 4.65 26.34
C LEU A 52 4.51 3.20 26.85
N GLY A 53 5.50 2.77 27.64
CA GLY A 53 5.53 1.42 28.23
C GLY A 53 4.31 1.07 29.09
N LYS A 54 3.66 2.07 29.70
CA LYS A 54 2.39 1.88 30.44
C LYS A 54 1.16 1.77 29.54
N ALA A 55 1.20 2.37 28.35
CA ALA A 55 0.10 2.39 27.40
C ALA A 55 0.13 1.20 26.42
N LEU A 56 1.32 0.63 26.19
CA LEU A 56 1.52 -0.52 25.33
C LEU A 56 0.82 -1.77 25.88
N THR A 57 -0.17 -2.24 25.14
CA THR A 57 -0.98 -3.42 25.46
C THR A 57 -1.25 -4.22 24.17
N GLY A 58 -1.63 -5.49 24.33
CA GLY A 58 -1.97 -6.41 23.25
C GLY A 58 -0.96 -6.45 22.09
N LEU A 59 -1.49 -6.31 20.87
CA LEU A 59 -0.70 -6.38 19.64
C LEU A 59 0.37 -5.28 19.53
N ALA A 60 0.11 -4.09 20.06
CA ALA A 60 1.05 -2.98 20.02
C ALA A 60 2.28 -3.25 20.91
N ALA A 61 2.07 -3.86 22.08
CA ALA A 61 3.17 -4.26 22.96
C ALA A 61 4.08 -5.30 22.29
N LYS A 62 3.49 -6.35 21.70
CA LYS A 62 4.25 -7.39 20.99
C LYS A 62 5.01 -6.83 19.78
N ALA A 63 4.42 -5.90 19.03
CA ALA A 63 5.10 -5.23 17.93
C ALA A 63 6.24 -4.33 18.42
N PHE A 64 6.03 -3.60 19.52
CA PHE A 64 7.07 -2.77 20.15
C PHE A 64 8.27 -3.62 20.58
N GLU A 65 8.06 -4.81 21.15
CA GLU A 65 9.15 -5.71 21.55
C GLU A 65 10.09 -6.08 20.41
N HIS A 66 9.56 -6.21 19.18
CA HIS A 66 10.33 -6.56 17.98
C HIS A 66 11.06 -5.38 17.33
N LEU A 67 10.78 -4.15 17.76
CA LEU A 67 11.53 -2.98 17.33
C LEU A 67 12.97 -3.03 17.84
N ASP A 68 13.90 -2.53 17.03
CA ASP A 68 15.28 -2.31 17.45
C ASP A 68 15.38 -1.19 18.50
N SER A 69 16.53 -1.09 19.18
CA SER A 69 16.70 -0.12 20.27
C SER A 69 16.55 1.33 19.81
N ASP A 70 16.90 1.64 18.57
CA ASP A 70 16.89 3.00 18.06
C ASP A 70 15.46 3.41 17.72
N SER A 71 14.71 2.53 17.06
CA SER A 71 13.26 2.69 16.82
C SER A 71 12.49 2.84 18.15
N LYS A 72 12.82 2.05 19.17
CA LYS A 72 12.20 2.18 20.52
C LYS A 72 12.49 3.55 21.14
N LYS A 73 13.76 3.97 21.16
CA LYS A 73 14.18 5.28 21.71
C LYS A 73 13.55 6.44 20.95
N GLN A 74 13.44 6.33 19.63
CA GLN A 74 12.81 7.35 18.80
C GLN A 74 11.34 7.48 19.13
N LEU A 75 10.62 6.36 19.27
CA LEU A 75 9.21 6.37 19.63
C LEU A 75 8.99 6.95 21.04
N GLU A 76 9.82 6.56 22.01
CA GLU A 76 9.78 7.14 23.36
C GLU A 76 10.07 8.64 23.34
N GLY A 77 11.08 9.09 22.60
CA GLY A 77 11.41 10.50 22.46
C GLY A 77 10.30 11.33 21.79
N LEU A 78 9.56 10.76 20.84
CA LEU A 78 8.40 11.42 20.23
C LEU A 78 7.24 11.59 21.22
N VAL A 79 7.02 10.59 22.09
CA VAL A 79 6.00 10.65 23.13
C VAL A 79 6.40 11.59 24.26
N GLU A 80 7.66 11.58 24.69
CA GLU A 80 8.17 12.46 25.75
C GLU A 80 8.20 13.93 25.33
N SER A 81 8.56 14.21 24.09
CA SER A 81 8.53 15.56 23.51
C SER A 81 7.12 16.08 23.23
N GLY A 82 6.08 15.23 23.38
CA GLY A 82 4.69 15.59 23.12
C GLY A 82 4.37 15.77 21.63
N ARG A 83 5.27 15.36 20.72
CA ARG A 83 5.03 15.39 19.27
C ARG A 83 4.01 14.34 18.84
N VAL A 84 3.91 13.25 19.59
CA VAL A 84 2.91 12.19 19.42
C VAL A 84 2.35 11.85 20.81
N SER A 85 1.04 11.61 20.92
CA SER A 85 0.47 11.15 22.18
C SER A 85 0.79 9.67 22.42
N ALA A 86 0.82 9.22 23.69
CA ALA A 86 1.04 7.78 23.97
C ALA A 86 -0.04 6.90 23.34
N ASP A 87 -1.29 7.38 23.28
CA ASP A 87 -2.41 6.69 22.62
C ASP A 87 -2.21 6.60 21.10
N ASP A 88 -1.78 7.69 20.45
CA ASP A 88 -1.49 7.68 19.01
C ASP A 88 -0.29 6.77 18.68
N ALA A 89 0.74 6.73 19.53
CA ALA A 89 1.86 5.82 19.36
C ALA A 89 1.40 4.34 19.46
N VAL A 90 0.53 4.02 20.43
CA VAL A 90 -0.04 2.67 20.57
C VAL A 90 -0.92 2.31 19.37
N LYS A 91 -1.82 3.19 18.95
CA LYS A 91 -2.68 3.00 17.78
C LYS A 91 -1.89 2.84 16.49
N GLY A 92 -0.87 3.68 16.27
CA GLY A 92 0.01 3.59 15.11
C GLY A 92 0.82 2.29 15.09
N LEU A 93 1.39 1.87 16.23
CA LEU A 93 2.07 0.56 16.33
C LEU A 93 1.13 -0.62 16.11
N ARG A 94 -0.09 -0.55 16.64
CA ARG A 94 -1.12 -1.57 16.42
C ARG A 94 -1.48 -1.66 14.95
N SER A 95 -1.68 -0.51 14.30
CA SER A 95 -1.91 -0.40 12.86
C SER A 95 -0.82 -1.13 12.09
N LEU A 96 0.43 -0.77 12.34
CA LEU A 96 1.62 -1.35 11.75
C LEU A 96 1.72 -2.88 11.96
N ALA A 97 1.40 -3.36 13.15
CA ALA A 97 1.35 -4.76 13.49
C ALA A 97 0.29 -5.53 12.68
N LYS A 98 -0.96 -5.02 12.62
CA LYS A 98 -2.05 -5.62 11.83
C LYS A 98 -1.70 -5.65 10.35
N SER A 99 -1.09 -4.59 9.81
CA SER A 99 -0.59 -4.55 8.43
C SER A 99 0.45 -5.62 8.15
N ALA A 100 1.39 -5.86 9.06
CA ALA A 100 2.40 -6.89 8.90
C ALA A 100 1.81 -8.31 8.93
N LEU A 101 0.87 -8.57 9.84
CA LEU A 101 0.13 -9.84 9.90
C LEU A 101 -0.71 -10.07 8.64
N PHE A 102 -1.39 -9.02 8.17
CA PHE A 102 -2.16 -9.08 6.93
C PHE A 102 -1.28 -9.39 5.73
N ASN A 103 -0.13 -8.71 5.60
CA ASN A 103 0.82 -8.96 4.51
C ASN A 103 1.36 -10.39 4.51
N ARG A 104 1.63 -10.95 5.69
CA ARG A 104 1.99 -12.37 5.81
C ARG A 104 0.82 -13.26 5.41
N PHE A 105 -0.37 -12.96 5.89
CA PHE A 105 -1.57 -13.74 5.59
C PHE A 105 -1.87 -13.78 4.09
N ILE A 106 -1.89 -12.65 3.39
CA ILE A 106 -2.17 -12.65 1.95
C ILE A 106 -1.14 -13.43 1.13
N GLY A 107 0.12 -13.47 1.59
CA GLY A 107 1.21 -14.18 0.94
C GLY A 107 1.25 -15.69 1.23
N GLU A 108 0.76 -16.11 2.40
CA GLU A 108 0.89 -17.50 2.87
C GLU A 108 -0.45 -18.24 2.97
N ALA A 109 -1.58 -17.53 3.02
CA ALA A 109 -2.91 -18.11 3.13
C ALA A 109 -3.17 -19.07 1.96
N PRO A 110 -3.64 -20.31 2.25
CA PRO A 110 -4.01 -21.27 1.23
C PRO A 110 -4.90 -20.63 0.16
N VAL A 111 -4.56 -20.91 -1.09
CA VAL A 111 -5.29 -20.39 -2.24
C VAL A 111 -6.55 -21.23 -2.43
N THR A 112 -7.72 -20.59 -2.49
CA THR A 112 -8.98 -21.28 -2.77
C THR A 112 -9.08 -21.64 -4.26
N ALA A 113 -9.99 -22.55 -4.63
CA ALA A 113 -10.21 -22.90 -6.03
C ALA A 113 -10.59 -21.66 -6.88
N GLU A 114 -11.45 -20.80 -6.35
CA GLU A 114 -11.86 -19.54 -6.99
C GLU A 114 -10.68 -18.56 -7.15
N GLU A 115 -9.84 -18.41 -6.13
CA GLU A 115 -8.64 -17.57 -6.21
C GLU A 115 -7.63 -18.12 -7.23
N ALA A 116 -7.49 -19.45 -7.31
CA ALA A 116 -6.61 -20.10 -8.28
C ALA A 116 -7.10 -19.90 -9.72
N GLU A 117 -8.41 -20.04 -9.97
CA GLU A 117 -9.02 -19.77 -11.26
C GLU A 117 -8.89 -18.30 -11.65
N ALA A 118 -9.19 -17.38 -10.74
CA ALA A 118 -9.06 -15.95 -10.97
C ALA A 118 -7.61 -15.55 -11.26
N GLY A 119 -6.66 -16.09 -10.50
CA GLY A 119 -5.23 -15.89 -10.72
C GLY A 119 -4.73 -16.45 -12.05
N ALA A 120 -5.26 -17.60 -12.50
CA ALA A 120 -4.94 -18.16 -13.81
C ALA A 120 -5.48 -17.29 -14.96
N LYS A 121 -6.72 -16.80 -14.85
CA LYS A 121 -7.31 -15.88 -15.83
C LYS A 121 -6.54 -14.55 -15.88
N GLY A 122 -6.19 -13.98 -14.73
CA GLY A 122 -5.42 -12.75 -14.66
C GLY A 122 -4.03 -12.88 -15.29
N ARG A 123 -3.33 -14.01 -15.04
CA ARG A 123 -2.06 -14.31 -15.71
C ARG A 123 -2.21 -14.40 -17.23
N ALA A 124 -3.25 -15.08 -17.73
CA ALA A 124 -3.48 -15.19 -19.18
C ALA A 124 -3.74 -13.83 -19.85
N ILE A 125 -4.47 -12.92 -19.18
CA ILE A 125 -4.67 -11.54 -19.64
C ILE A 125 -3.34 -10.78 -19.66
N SER A 126 -2.57 -10.84 -18.56
CA SER A 126 -1.28 -10.18 -18.44
C SER A 126 -0.26 -10.67 -19.48
N GLU A 127 -0.20 -11.98 -19.71
CA GLU A 127 0.66 -12.59 -20.73
C GLU A 127 0.27 -12.17 -22.14
N ARG A 128 -1.04 -12.12 -22.46
CA ARG A 128 -1.53 -11.62 -23.75
C ARG A 128 -1.13 -10.16 -23.96
N ARG A 129 -1.30 -9.32 -22.95
CA ARG A 129 -0.92 -7.89 -22.98
C ARG A 129 0.58 -7.72 -23.16
N LEU A 130 1.39 -8.49 -22.42
CA LEU A 130 2.84 -8.47 -22.53
C LEU A 130 3.30 -8.95 -23.91
N ALA A 131 2.67 -10.00 -24.46
CA ALA A 131 2.94 -10.48 -25.81
C ALA A 131 2.62 -9.42 -26.86
N ALA A 132 1.49 -8.72 -26.73
CA ALA A 132 1.12 -7.62 -27.63
C ALA A 132 2.11 -6.46 -27.54
N MET A 133 2.54 -6.07 -26.34
CA MET A 133 3.57 -5.05 -26.16
C MET A 133 4.92 -5.45 -26.76
N LYS A 134 5.32 -6.73 -26.61
CA LYS A 134 6.56 -7.26 -27.19
C LYS A 134 6.52 -7.37 -28.71
N ALA A 135 5.36 -7.71 -29.29
CA ALA A 135 5.19 -7.77 -30.75
C ALA A 135 5.33 -6.38 -31.41
N GLY A 136 5.13 -5.31 -30.64
CA GLY A 136 5.19 -3.93 -31.10
C GLY A 136 4.04 -3.60 -32.07
N PRO A 137 4.09 -2.43 -32.73
CA PRO A 137 3.07 -2.05 -33.70
C PRO A 137 3.00 -3.05 -34.86
N PRO A 138 1.80 -3.37 -35.39
CA PRO A 138 1.64 -4.24 -36.55
C PRO A 138 2.53 -3.78 -37.71
N GLN A 139 2.99 -4.72 -38.54
CA GLN A 139 3.88 -4.39 -39.67
C GLN A 139 3.27 -3.32 -40.58
N ASP A 140 1.96 -3.40 -40.84
CA ASP A 140 1.25 -2.42 -41.66
C ASP A 140 1.27 -1.00 -41.07
N MET A 141 1.23 -0.89 -39.73
CA MET A 141 1.39 0.39 -39.04
C MET A 141 2.83 0.90 -39.13
N ARG A 142 3.83 0.03 -38.99
CA ARG A 142 5.24 0.39 -39.16
C ARG A 142 5.53 0.89 -40.56
N ASP A 143 4.99 0.22 -41.57
CA ASP A 143 5.14 0.62 -42.97
C ASP A 143 4.38 1.92 -43.23
N ALA A 144 3.17 2.10 -42.70
CA ALA A 144 2.44 3.38 -42.81
C ALA A 144 3.19 4.56 -42.14
N MET A 145 3.86 4.34 -41.01
CA MET A 145 4.70 5.37 -40.39
C MET A 145 5.92 5.71 -41.26
N ARG A 146 6.54 4.72 -41.91
CA ARG A 146 7.63 4.96 -42.87
C ARG A 146 7.14 5.75 -44.08
N ASP A 147 5.99 5.38 -44.63
CA ASP A 147 5.38 6.05 -45.78
C ASP A 147 5.01 7.51 -45.45
N LEU A 148 4.60 7.79 -44.21
CA LEU A 148 4.34 9.15 -43.73
C LEU A 148 5.60 10.02 -43.72
N VAL A 149 6.73 9.48 -43.26
CA VAL A 149 8.03 10.18 -43.28
C VAL A 149 8.45 10.47 -44.72
N GLN A 150 8.39 9.46 -45.59
CA GLN A 150 8.74 9.62 -47.01
C GLN A 150 7.85 10.64 -47.73
N LEU A 151 6.55 10.65 -47.42
CA LEU A 151 5.62 11.63 -47.99
C LEU A 151 5.93 13.05 -47.51
N THR A 152 6.30 13.21 -46.24
CA THR A 152 6.70 14.50 -45.68
C THR A 152 7.95 15.04 -46.36
N ASP A 153 8.95 14.17 -46.59
CA ASP A 153 10.18 14.54 -47.31
C ASP A 153 9.89 14.90 -48.78
N ALA A 154 9.05 14.12 -49.47
CA ALA A 154 8.67 14.40 -50.86
C ALA A 154 7.91 15.74 -50.99
N LYS A 155 7.04 16.05 -50.02
CA LYS A 155 6.32 17.33 -49.96
C LYS A 155 7.28 18.51 -49.74
N ASN A 156 8.24 18.35 -48.84
CA ASN A 156 9.24 19.39 -48.55
C ASN A 156 10.17 19.65 -49.74
N ASN A 157 10.49 18.60 -50.50
CA ASN A 157 11.34 18.69 -51.68
C ASN A 157 10.57 19.06 -52.97
N GLY A 158 9.26 19.25 -52.90
CA GLY A 158 8.41 19.58 -54.05
C GLY A 158 8.33 18.48 -55.11
N THR A 159 8.62 17.22 -54.76
CA THR A 159 8.67 16.09 -55.70
C THR A 159 7.34 15.35 -55.82
N VAL A 160 6.30 15.79 -55.12
CA VAL A 160 4.94 15.22 -55.17
C VAL A 160 3.92 16.32 -55.39
N SER A 161 2.92 16.05 -56.23
CA SER A 161 1.78 16.95 -56.41
C SER A 161 0.95 17.02 -55.12
N LYS A 162 0.15 18.09 -54.97
CA LYS A 162 -0.71 18.25 -53.81
C LYS A 162 -1.78 17.16 -53.77
N GLU A 163 -2.37 16.86 -54.92
CA GLU A 163 -3.41 15.85 -55.10
C GLU A 163 -2.91 14.45 -54.75
N ASP A 164 -1.70 14.08 -55.20
CA ASP A 164 -1.09 12.78 -54.86
C ASP A 164 -0.71 12.70 -53.38
N ALA A 165 -0.28 13.81 -52.78
CA ALA A 165 0.04 13.87 -51.36
C ALA A 165 -1.20 13.70 -50.48
N ASP A 166 -2.32 14.32 -50.85
CA ASP A 166 -3.60 14.20 -50.14
C ASP A 166 -4.14 12.76 -50.22
N ALA A 167 -4.07 12.13 -51.39
CA ALA A 167 -4.46 10.73 -51.57
C ALA A 167 -3.62 9.77 -50.72
N LYS A 168 -2.29 9.92 -50.74
CA LYS A 168 -1.37 9.09 -49.93
C LYS A 168 -1.58 9.31 -48.44
N THR A 169 -1.83 10.55 -48.01
CA THR A 169 -2.11 10.86 -46.59
C THR A 169 -3.39 10.15 -46.12
N ALA A 170 -4.44 10.14 -46.93
CA ALA A 170 -5.70 9.46 -46.59
C ALA A 170 -5.51 7.94 -46.44
N GLU A 171 -4.74 7.32 -47.32
CA GLU A 171 -4.41 5.89 -47.27
C GLU A 171 -3.57 5.54 -46.03
N ILE A 172 -2.48 6.28 -45.79
CA ILE A 172 -1.64 6.15 -44.60
C ILE A 172 -2.50 6.29 -43.34
N GLY A 173 -3.37 7.29 -43.29
CA GLY A 173 -4.28 7.52 -42.17
C GLY A 173 -5.27 6.38 -41.93
N LYS A 174 -5.66 5.62 -42.97
CA LYS A 174 -6.50 4.42 -42.83
C LYS A 174 -5.70 3.26 -42.22
N ARG A 175 -4.47 3.04 -42.69
CA ARG A 175 -3.57 1.98 -42.18
C ARG A 175 -3.16 2.23 -40.73
N LEU A 176 -2.83 3.47 -40.39
CA LEU A 176 -2.53 3.88 -39.00
C LEU A 176 -3.74 3.66 -38.08
N ARG A 177 -4.96 4.02 -38.50
CA ARG A 177 -6.19 3.77 -37.71
C ARG A 177 -6.47 2.28 -37.54
N ALA A 178 -6.31 1.48 -38.59
CA ALA A 178 -6.48 0.03 -38.51
C ALA A 178 -5.46 -0.62 -37.56
N GLY A 179 -4.18 -0.24 -37.66
CA GLY A 179 -3.13 -0.70 -36.75
C GLY A 179 -3.35 -0.27 -35.30
N SER A 180 -3.84 0.96 -35.09
CA SER A 180 -4.21 1.46 -33.77
C SER A 180 -5.39 0.69 -33.17
N ALA A 181 -6.42 0.35 -33.97
CA ALA A 181 -7.54 -0.46 -33.50
C ALA A 181 -7.10 -1.88 -33.11
N GLN A 182 -6.18 -2.49 -33.85
CA GLN A 182 -5.60 -3.79 -33.50
C GLN A 182 -4.81 -3.75 -32.20
N MET A 183 -4.03 -2.69 -31.96
CA MET A 183 -3.34 -2.51 -30.67
C MET A 183 -4.33 -2.23 -29.52
N ALA A 184 -5.38 -1.45 -29.77
CA ALA A 184 -6.41 -1.14 -28.78
C ALA A 184 -7.20 -2.39 -28.36
N GLN A 185 -7.44 -3.34 -29.27
CA GLN A 185 -8.03 -4.64 -28.92
C GLN A 185 -7.10 -5.50 -28.04
N ALA A 186 -5.78 -5.39 -28.22
CA ALA A 186 -4.82 -6.14 -27.43
C ALA A 186 -4.53 -5.54 -26.04
N VAL A 187 -4.94 -4.28 -25.83
CA VAL A 187 -4.91 -3.57 -24.54
C VAL A 187 -6.31 -3.00 -24.30
N SER A 188 -7.31 -3.87 -24.35
CA SER A 188 -8.70 -3.43 -24.24
C SER A 188 -8.99 -2.90 -22.83
N GLN A 189 -9.91 -1.92 -22.76
CA GLN A 189 -10.41 -1.44 -21.48
C GLN A 189 -11.13 -2.56 -20.72
N GLU A 190 -11.81 -3.45 -21.44
CA GLU A 190 -12.47 -4.65 -20.90
C GLU A 190 -11.47 -5.59 -20.21
N ASP A 191 -10.32 -5.88 -20.82
CA ASP A 191 -9.26 -6.69 -20.20
C ASP A 191 -8.71 -6.02 -18.93
N SER A 192 -8.64 -4.68 -18.92
CA SER A 192 -8.18 -3.94 -17.74
C SER A 192 -9.21 -3.99 -16.60
N GLU A 193 -10.50 -3.81 -16.91
CA GLU A 193 -11.59 -3.91 -15.94
C GLU A 193 -11.72 -5.34 -15.39
N GLU A 194 -11.57 -6.36 -16.23
CA GLU A 194 -11.58 -7.76 -15.83
C GLU A 194 -10.34 -8.10 -14.99
N GLU A 195 -9.15 -7.62 -15.34
CA GLU A 195 -7.95 -7.78 -14.51
C GLU A 195 -8.15 -7.18 -13.10
N HIS A 196 -8.72 -5.98 -13.01
CA HIS A 196 -9.09 -5.36 -11.73
C HIS A 196 -10.12 -6.20 -10.96
N ARG A 197 -11.13 -6.73 -11.64
CA ARG A 197 -12.13 -7.61 -11.02
C ARG A 197 -11.50 -8.89 -10.48
N LEU A 198 -10.64 -9.54 -11.25
CA LEU A 198 -9.95 -10.77 -10.85
C LEU A 198 -8.99 -10.54 -9.68
N LEU A 199 -8.27 -9.40 -9.68
CA LEU A 199 -7.48 -8.98 -8.54
C LEU A 199 -8.34 -8.77 -7.29
N ASN A 200 -9.53 -8.16 -7.44
CA ASN A 200 -10.48 -8.01 -6.34
C ASN A 200 -11.02 -9.35 -5.83
N VAL A 201 -11.21 -10.36 -6.69
CA VAL A 201 -11.58 -11.71 -6.25
C VAL A 201 -10.47 -12.30 -5.37
N VAL A 202 -9.22 -12.26 -5.84
CA VAL A 202 -8.08 -12.84 -5.10
C VAL A 202 -7.83 -12.08 -3.80
N PHE A 203 -7.66 -10.77 -3.89
CA PHE A 203 -7.32 -9.92 -2.75
C PHE A 203 -8.51 -9.78 -1.79
N GLY A 204 -9.71 -9.55 -2.31
CA GLY A 204 -10.93 -9.41 -1.51
C GLY A 204 -11.27 -10.69 -0.75
N SER A 205 -11.13 -11.86 -1.37
CA SER A 205 -11.30 -13.15 -0.67
C SER A 205 -10.32 -13.27 0.50
N LYS A 206 -9.02 -13.00 0.28
CA LYS A 206 -8.01 -13.07 1.36
C LYS A 206 -8.24 -12.02 2.43
N ALA A 207 -8.65 -10.80 2.08
CA ALA A 207 -9.01 -9.74 3.01
C ALA A 207 -10.20 -10.14 3.90
N ASN A 208 -11.25 -10.71 3.30
CA ASN A 208 -12.40 -11.19 4.06
C ASN A 208 -12.02 -12.32 5.01
N ARG A 209 -11.22 -13.29 4.55
CA ARG A 209 -10.75 -14.38 5.42
C ARG A 209 -9.86 -13.88 6.55
N PHE A 210 -8.99 -12.92 6.29
CA PHE A 210 -8.16 -12.30 7.34
C PHE A 210 -9.01 -11.57 8.37
N ALA A 211 -10.06 -10.88 7.93
CA ALA A 211 -10.98 -10.17 8.81
C ALA A 211 -11.75 -11.09 9.78
N ASP A 212 -11.87 -12.37 9.42
CA ASP A 212 -12.52 -13.38 10.24
C ASP A 212 -11.50 -14.17 11.10
N VAL A 213 -10.20 -13.81 11.05
CA VAL A 213 -9.18 -14.37 11.94
C VAL A 213 -9.33 -13.78 13.33
N ASP A 214 -9.50 -14.65 14.33
CA ASP A 214 -9.53 -14.28 15.74
C ASP A 214 -8.12 -14.33 16.33
N PHE A 215 -7.53 -13.16 16.61
CA PHE A 215 -6.23 -13.05 17.27
C PHE A 215 -6.32 -13.15 18.81
N GLY A 216 -7.50 -13.51 19.35
CA GLY A 216 -7.74 -13.76 20.77
C GLY A 216 -7.66 -12.49 21.61
N GLU A 217 -7.11 -12.60 22.83
CA GLU A 217 -6.99 -11.48 23.77
C GLU A 217 -6.21 -10.28 23.22
N ASP A 218 -5.32 -10.49 22.24
CA ASP A 218 -4.58 -9.41 21.58
C ASP A 218 -5.46 -8.51 20.69
N ASP A 219 -6.64 -9.00 20.28
CA ASP A 219 -7.61 -8.30 19.42
C ASP A 219 -8.77 -7.67 20.21
N HIS A 220 -9.03 -8.15 21.42
CA HIS A 220 -10.21 -7.77 22.22
C HIS A 220 -10.18 -6.34 22.79
N GLU A 221 -9.10 -5.58 22.58
CA GLU A 221 -8.99 -4.18 23.03
C GLU A 221 -9.93 -3.22 22.29
N THR A 222 -10.45 -3.60 21.12
CA THR A 222 -11.48 -2.83 20.41
C THR A 222 -12.59 -3.75 19.92
N ARG A 223 -13.69 -3.81 20.65
CA ARG A 223 -14.93 -4.57 20.36
C ARG A 223 -15.64 -4.23 19.04
N THR A 224 -15.01 -3.44 18.17
CA THR A 224 -15.50 -3.04 16.85
C THR A 224 -14.61 -3.66 15.77
N THR A 225 -14.71 -4.97 15.58
CA THR A 225 -14.22 -5.69 14.39
C THR A 225 -15.07 -5.40 13.14
N THR A 226 -15.70 -4.23 13.07
CA THR A 226 -16.46 -3.75 11.92
C THR A 226 -15.67 -2.82 10.97
N ASN A 227 -14.38 -2.53 11.24
CA ASN A 227 -13.45 -1.86 10.31
C ASN A 227 -12.21 -2.77 10.02
N LYS A 228 -12.53 -3.90 9.38
CA LYS A 228 -11.96 -5.25 9.45
C LYS A 228 -10.45 -5.55 9.27
N ILE A 229 -9.56 -4.56 9.14
CA ILE A 229 -8.09 -4.80 9.12
C ILE A 229 -7.35 -3.74 9.95
N GLN A 230 -7.70 -2.47 9.79
CA GLN A 230 -7.26 -1.34 10.62
C GLN A 230 -8.42 -0.35 10.72
N SER A 231 -8.62 0.26 11.88
CA SER A 231 -9.58 1.36 12.01
C SER A 231 -9.03 2.65 11.39
N LYS A 232 -9.92 3.57 11.00
CA LYS A 232 -9.50 4.90 10.52
C LYS A 232 -8.61 5.61 11.54
N ASP A 233 -8.93 5.53 12.83
CA ASP A 233 -8.15 6.15 13.90
C ASP A 233 -6.75 5.53 14.03
N GLU A 234 -6.60 4.23 13.76
CA GLU A 234 -5.31 3.53 13.75
C GLU A 234 -4.43 4.00 12.57
N ILE A 235 -5.04 4.15 11.38
CA ILE A 235 -4.35 4.66 10.18
C ILE A 235 -3.95 6.12 10.40
N ASP A 236 -4.86 6.98 10.85
CA ASP A 236 -4.58 8.39 11.10
C ASP A 236 -3.52 8.57 12.21
N ALA A 237 -3.43 7.64 13.15
CA ALA A 237 -2.36 7.61 14.17
C ALA A 237 -1.02 7.14 13.59
N GLU A 238 -1.02 6.13 12.73
CA GLU A 238 0.16 5.68 11.98
C GLU A 238 0.73 6.81 11.10
N GLU A 239 -0.13 7.51 10.35
CA GLU A 239 0.28 8.66 9.53
C GLU A 239 0.90 9.77 10.39
N ARG A 240 0.27 10.10 11.53
CA ARG A 240 0.82 11.09 12.47
C ARG A 240 2.15 10.65 13.06
N LEU A 241 2.32 9.36 13.34
CA LEU A 241 3.57 8.81 13.84
C LEU A 241 4.71 8.98 12.82
N PHE A 242 4.47 8.65 11.55
CA PHE A 242 5.44 8.89 10.48
C PHE A 242 5.68 10.38 10.20
N ALA A 243 4.63 11.21 10.22
CA ALA A 243 4.75 12.66 10.04
C ALA A 243 5.54 13.32 11.18
N ALA A 244 5.49 12.77 12.40
CA ALA A 244 6.32 13.18 13.52
C ALA A 244 7.80 12.76 13.35
N GLY A 245 8.10 11.96 12.32
CA GLY A 245 9.43 11.53 11.95
C GLY A 245 9.84 10.23 12.62
N PHE A 246 8.90 9.37 13.01
CA PHE A 246 9.20 7.97 13.33
C PHE A 246 9.67 7.23 12.06
N ASP A 247 10.69 6.40 12.16
CA ASP A 247 11.29 5.73 11.00
C ASP A 247 11.51 4.24 11.31
N LEU A 248 10.90 3.39 10.48
CA LEU A 248 11.03 1.93 10.55
C LEU A 248 12.04 1.48 9.48
N ARG A 249 13.32 1.70 9.76
CA ARG A 249 14.40 1.25 8.85
C ARG A 249 14.66 -0.25 8.91
N THR A 250 14.09 -0.94 9.89
CA THR A 250 14.30 -2.36 10.12
C THR A 250 13.09 -3.19 9.69
N ASN A 251 13.33 -4.45 9.31
CA ASN A 251 12.27 -5.44 9.06
C ASN A 251 11.59 -5.91 10.36
N ALA A 252 11.52 -5.07 11.39
CA ALA A 252 11.02 -5.41 12.72
C ALA A 252 9.59 -5.93 12.69
N LEU A 253 8.71 -5.28 11.93
CA LEU A 253 7.31 -5.72 11.83
C LEU A 253 7.15 -7.02 11.04
N SER A 254 8.00 -7.26 10.04
CA SER A 254 8.02 -8.54 9.33
C SER A 254 8.51 -9.68 10.24
N ARG A 255 9.45 -9.39 11.17
CA ARG A 255 9.90 -10.35 12.20
C ARG A 255 8.78 -10.64 13.18
N PHE A 256 8.16 -9.59 13.71
CA PHE A 256 6.96 -9.72 14.52
C PHE A 256 5.91 -10.61 13.84
N ALA A 257 5.58 -10.34 12.58
CA ALA A 257 4.59 -11.12 11.86
C ALA A 257 5.01 -12.58 11.63
N ALA A 258 6.30 -12.87 11.51
CA ALA A 258 6.80 -14.24 11.37
C ALA A 258 6.73 -15.04 12.69
N ASP A 259 7.07 -14.38 13.80
CA ASP A 259 7.08 -14.98 15.14
C ASP A 259 5.66 -15.09 15.74
N TYR A 260 4.74 -14.27 15.26
CA TYR A 260 3.33 -14.31 15.63
C TYR A 260 2.65 -15.58 15.08
N ASP A 261 1.84 -16.21 15.94
CA ASP A 261 1.07 -17.40 15.57
C ASP A 261 -0.26 -16.96 14.94
N ILE A 262 -0.31 -16.94 13.60
CA ILE A 262 -1.51 -16.54 12.89
C ILE A 262 -2.43 -17.77 12.77
N PRO A 263 -3.68 -17.72 13.27
CA PRO A 263 -4.62 -18.82 13.13
C PRO A 263 -4.76 -19.31 11.68
N GLY A 264 -4.67 -20.62 11.50
CA GLY A 264 -4.69 -21.25 10.16
C GLY A 264 -3.37 -21.20 9.37
N LEU A 265 -2.36 -20.46 9.85
CA LEU A 265 -1.02 -20.37 9.23
C LEU A 265 0.11 -20.84 10.15
N GLY A 266 -0.06 -20.77 11.47
CA GLY A 266 0.98 -21.11 12.43
C GLY A 266 2.05 -20.02 12.57
N LYS A 267 3.17 -20.37 13.21
CA LYS A 267 4.40 -19.56 13.22
C LYS A 267 5.28 -19.86 12.01
N LYS A 268 6.02 -18.86 11.52
CA LYS A 268 6.99 -19.06 10.44
C LYS A 268 8.40 -19.15 10.99
N ALA A 269 9.13 -20.20 10.64
CA ALA A 269 10.56 -20.25 10.83
C ALA A 269 11.23 -19.28 9.83
N MET A 270 11.71 -18.13 10.30
CA MET A 270 12.63 -17.32 9.51
C MET A 270 14.03 -17.94 9.54
N PRO A 271 14.77 -17.94 8.40
CA PRO A 271 16.15 -18.39 8.39
C PRO A 271 17.02 -17.53 9.32
N PRO A 272 18.07 -18.10 9.95
CA PRO A 272 18.94 -17.35 10.86
C PRO A 272 19.54 -16.13 10.17
N TRP A 273 19.29 -14.98 10.81
CA TRP A 273 19.48 -13.58 10.39
C TRP A 273 20.88 -13.14 9.91
N LYS A 274 21.90 -14.00 9.93
CA LYS A 274 23.25 -13.65 9.45
C LYS A 274 23.33 -13.42 7.93
N TYR A 275 22.26 -13.70 7.18
CA TYR A 275 22.29 -13.72 5.71
C TYR A 275 21.35 -12.72 5.01
N MET A 276 20.60 -11.89 5.73
CA MET A 276 19.81 -10.82 5.12
C MET A 276 20.41 -9.48 5.49
N GLY A 277 21.33 -9.02 4.65
CA GLY A 277 21.86 -7.65 4.71
C GLY A 277 20.73 -6.61 4.66
N PRO A 278 21.03 -5.35 5.01
CA PRO A 278 20.06 -4.27 4.91
C PRO A 278 19.45 -4.25 3.49
N ILE A 279 18.13 -4.07 3.43
CA ILE A 279 17.46 -3.79 2.16
C ILE A 279 17.92 -2.39 1.74
N SER A 280 19.06 -2.32 1.06
CA SER A 280 19.57 -1.11 0.41
C SER A 280 18.58 -0.68 -0.69
N LYS A 281 18.41 0.61 -0.98
CA LYS A 281 19.35 1.73 -0.86
C LYS A 281 18.77 2.89 -0.08
#